data_AF-A0A933LY46-F1
#
_entry.id   AF-A0A933LY46-F1
#
_cell.length_a   1.000
_cell.length_b   1.000
_cell.length_c   1.000
_cell.angle_alpha   90.00
_cell.angle_beta   90.00
_cell.angle_gamma   90.00
#
_symmetry.space_group_name_H-M   'P 1'
#
loop_
_entity.id
_entity.type
_entity.pdbx_description
1 polymer ?
#
loop_
_entity_poly.entity_id
_entity_poly.type
_entity_poly.pdbx_seq_one_letter_code
_entity_poly.pdbx_strand_id
1 'polypeptide(L)'
;MTAAPGRDAAGDGFVVPSFPEGSLFLETPDGLPLRLEWGPEDATAKDRRRALPPATYTLTGYRVVRRTEDGHVWFVSATSRGMREFSVNAGQETRVEIDETIRFELRGHRRHGEIDVQMRISGEEGAGLTIYKDGKRIPIGYALDSSDGRRLSTGEMEYG
;
A
#
# COMPACT_ATOMS: atom_id res chain seq x y z
N MET A 1 -7.63 -10.99 12.81
CA MET A 1 -6.59 -11.32 13.82
C MET A 1 -5.38 -10.46 13.54
N THR A 2 -4.88 -9.72 14.53
CA THR A 2 -3.61 -8.99 14.43
C THR A 2 -2.53 -9.95 14.93
N ALA A 3 -1.56 -10.31 14.10
CA ALA A 3 -0.44 -11.11 14.58
C ALA A 3 0.41 -10.22 15.50
N ALA A 4 0.42 -10.51 16.80
CA ALA A 4 1.27 -9.84 17.76
C ALA A 4 2.76 -10.06 17.40
N PRO A 5 3.66 -9.15 17.81
CA PRO A 5 5.10 -9.38 17.69
C PRO A 5 5.49 -10.69 18.39
N GLY A 6 6.20 -11.56 17.67
CA GLY A 6 6.99 -12.68 18.18
C GLY A 6 6.41 -13.48 19.35
N ARG A 7 5.56 -14.46 19.06
CA ARG A 7 5.78 -15.77 19.69
C ARG A 7 6.43 -16.63 18.65
N ASP A 8 7.76 -16.66 18.68
CA ASP A 8 8.58 -17.57 17.90
C ASP A 8 8.20 -19.00 18.31
N ALA A 9 7.21 -19.60 17.63
CA ALA A 9 6.92 -21.01 17.82
C ALA A 9 7.98 -21.82 17.07
N ALA A 10 8.40 -22.93 17.65
CA ALA A 10 9.29 -23.86 16.95
C ALA A 10 8.61 -24.33 15.66
N GLY A 11 9.17 -23.96 14.50
CA GLY A 11 8.64 -24.32 13.18
C GLY A 11 8.11 -23.15 12.35
N ASP A 12 7.98 -21.94 12.91
CA ASP A 12 7.54 -20.76 12.15
C ASP A 12 8.63 -20.25 11.18
N GLY A 13 8.17 -19.61 10.11
CA GLY A 13 9.00 -18.71 9.30
C GLY A 13 8.78 -17.26 9.71
N PHE A 14 9.57 -16.35 9.15
CA PHE A 14 9.57 -14.94 9.54
C PHE A 14 9.34 -14.05 8.34
N VAL A 15 8.45 -13.07 8.48
CA VAL A 15 8.23 -12.02 7.48
C VAL A 15 8.86 -10.72 7.94
N VAL A 16 9.60 -10.08 7.04
CA VAL A 16 10.20 -8.75 7.25
C VAL A 16 9.81 -7.84 6.06
N PRO A 17 9.28 -6.64 6.30
CA PRO A 17 8.89 -5.72 5.23
C PRO A 17 10.09 -4.90 4.74
N SER A 18 10.01 -4.36 3.52
CA SER A 18 10.99 -3.38 3.05
C SER A 18 10.90 -2.01 3.73
N PHE A 19 9.72 -1.67 4.27
CA PHE A 19 9.46 -0.39 4.94
C PHE A 19 9.66 -0.47 6.46
N PRO A 20 10.05 0.64 7.12
CA PRO A 20 10.27 0.66 8.57
C PRO A 20 8.96 0.67 9.38
N GLU A 21 7.94 1.40 8.92
CA GLU A 21 6.65 1.57 9.62
C GLU A 21 5.51 1.35 8.64
N GLY A 22 4.48 0.62 9.06
CA GLY A 22 3.35 0.31 8.19
C GLY A 22 2.64 -1.00 8.50
N SER A 23 1.97 -1.53 7.49
CA SER A 23 1.26 -2.81 7.60
C SER A 23 1.24 -3.56 6.27
N LEU A 24 1.22 -4.88 6.36
CA LEU A 24 0.85 -5.75 5.24
C LEU A 24 -0.53 -6.33 5.52
N PHE A 25 -1.38 -6.33 4.51
CA PHE A 25 -2.67 -7.02 4.51
C PHE A 25 -2.52 -8.27 3.65
N LEU A 26 -2.74 -9.41 4.28
CA LEU A 26 -2.52 -10.73 3.72
C LEU A 26 -3.82 -11.51 3.70
N GLU A 27 -3.90 -12.47 2.80
CA GLU A 27 -4.83 -13.58 2.84
C GLU A 27 -4.05 -14.86 3.15
N THR A 28 -4.52 -15.64 4.11
CA THR A 28 -3.96 -16.96 4.47
C THR A 28 -4.30 -17.99 3.39
N PRO A 29 -3.65 -19.18 3.38
CA PRO A 29 -4.04 -20.27 2.46
C PRO A 29 -5.53 -20.63 2.50
N ASP A 30 -6.15 -20.51 3.68
CA ASP A 30 -7.58 -20.79 3.88
C ASP A 30 -8.51 -19.62 3.49
N GLY A 31 -7.99 -18.57 2.85
CA GLY A 31 -8.78 -17.40 2.43
C GLY A 31 -9.12 -16.41 3.54
N LEU A 32 -8.47 -16.48 4.70
CA LEU A 32 -8.75 -15.61 5.85
C LEU A 32 -7.89 -14.34 5.81
N PRO A 33 -8.43 -13.17 6.16
CA PRO A 33 -7.66 -11.94 6.21
C PRO A 33 -6.76 -11.89 7.45
N LEU A 34 -5.51 -11.52 7.23
CA LEU A 34 -4.46 -11.39 8.23
C LEU A 34 -3.77 -10.03 8.07
N ARG A 35 -3.52 -9.32 9.18
CA ARG A 35 -2.77 -8.06 9.19
C ARG A 35 -1.49 -8.22 9.99
N LEU A 36 -0.38 -7.85 9.36
CA LEU A 36 0.91 -7.65 10.01
C LEU A 36 1.18 -6.15 10.13
N GLU A 37 1.68 -5.71 11.28
CA GLU A 37 1.90 -4.28 11.57
C GLU A 37 3.30 -4.05 12.15
N TRP A 38 3.91 -2.95 11.74
CA TRP A 38 5.22 -2.47 12.18
C TRP A 38 5.11 -1.02 12.61
N GLY A 39 5.56 -0.74 13.82
CA GLY A 39 5.53 0.57 14.46
C GLY A 39 6.93 1.18 14.59
N PRO A 40 7.02 2.45 15.00
CA PRO A 40 8.29 3.14 15.24
C PRO A 40 9.15 2.48 16.33
N GLU A 41 8.54 1.69 17.22
CA GLU A 41 9.22 0.92 18.25
C GLU A 41 9.98 -0.32 17.72
N ASP A 42 9.69 -0.78 16.50
CA ASP A 42 10.37 -1.92 15.86
C ASP A 42 11.74 -1.52 15.28
N ALA A 43 12.60 -0.94 16.13
CA ALA A 43 13.83 -0.29 15.70
C ALA A 43 14.96 -1.26 15.33
N THR A 44 14.93 -2.51 15.82
CA THR A 44 15.97 -3.50 15.51
C THR A 44 15.53 -4.49 14.43
N ALA A 45 16.50 -5.10 13.74
CA ALA A 45 16.22 -6.14 12.74
C ALA A 45 15.40 -7.32 13.32
N LYS A 46 15.59 -7.63 14.61
CA LYS A 46 14.84 -8.68 15.29
C LYS A 46 13.39 -8.25 15.53
N ASP A 47 13.18 -7.00 15.95
CA ASP A 47 11.83 -6.47 16.24
C ASP A 47 11.00 -6.33 14.96
N ARG A 48 11.65 -6.20 13.80
CA ARG A 48 10.96 -6.16 12.50
C ARG A 48 10.49 -7.51 11.98
N ARG A 49 10.71 -8.61 12.70
CA ARG A 49 10.22 -9.93 12.29
C ARG A 49 8.79 -10.17 12.78
N ARG A 50 7.97 -10.75 11.91
CA ARG A 50 6.66 -11.29 12.27
C ARG A 50 6.66 -12.79 11.98
N ALA A 51 6.42 -13.59 13.00
CA ALA A 51 6.35 -15.04 12.87
C ALA A 51 5.05 -15.42 12.15
N LEU A 52 5.14 -16.33 11.20
CA LEU A 52 3.99 -16.93 10.52
C LEU A 52 4.20 -18.43 10.31
N PRO A 53 3.12 -19.23 10.36
CA PRO A 53 3.17 -20.62 9.96
C PRO A 53 3.69 -20.75 8.52
N PRO A 54 4.53 -21.76 8.23
CA PRO A 54 5.01 -22.00 6.87
C PRO A 54 3.85 -22.29 5.91
N ALA A 55 3.66 -21.41 4.94
CA ALA A 55 2.62 -21.53 3.92
C ALA A 55 2.83 -20.49 2.81
N THR A 56 1.98 -20.52 1.79
CA THR A 56 1.87 -19.45 0.78
C THR A 56 0.79 -18.47 1.20
N TYR A 57 1.14 -17.18 1.25
CA TYR A 57 0.24 -16.09 1.59
C TYR A 57 0.07 -15.19 0.37
N THR A 58 -1.12 -14.61 0.22
CA THR A 58 -1.40 -13.62 -0.81
C THR A 58 -1.34 -12.22 -0.20
N LEU A 59 -0.50 -11.35 -0.74
CA LEU A 59 -0.53 -9.93 -0.43
C LEU A 59 -1.77 -9.30 -1.07
N THR A 60 -2.69 -8.78 -0.27
CA THR A 60 -3.92 -8.11 -0.73
C THR A 60 -3.88 -6.61 -0.53
N GLY A 61 -2.94 -6.13 0.28
CA GLY A 61 -2.75 -4.70 0.47
C GLY A 61 -1.51 -4.37 1.29
N TYR A 62 -1.18 -3.08 1.33
CA TYR A 62 -0.17 -2.56 2.24
C TYR A 62 -0.52 -1.15 2.71
N ARG A 63 0.11 -0.76 3.82
CA ARG A 63 0.21 0.61 4.28
C ARG A 63 1.68 0.91 4.53
N VAL A 64 2.21 1.97 3.94
CA VAL A 64 3.57 2.43 4.20
C VAL A 64 3.50 3.81 4.85
N VAL A 65 4.13 3.96 6.00
CA VAL A 65 4.13 5.19 6.79
C VAL A 65 5.48 5.90 6.68
N ARG A 66 5.45 7.23 6.63
CA ARG A 66 6.59 8.13 6.71
C ARG A 66 6.26 9.25 7.67
N ARG A 67 7.25 9.64 8.48
CA ARG A 67 7.16 10.77 9.41
C ARG A 67 8.12 11.84 8.94
N THR A 68 7.64 13.07 8.86
CA THR A 68 8.48 14.24 8.58
C THR A 68 9.14 14.72 9.87
N GLU A 69 10.19 15.52 9.75
CA GLU A 69 10.95 16.05 10.92
C GLU A 69 10.09 16.89 11.85
N ASP A 70 9.07 17.56 11.32
CA ASP A 70 8.07 18.35 12.06
C ASP A 70 6.94 17.50 12.68
N GLY A 71 7.04 16.17 12.58
CA GLY A 71 6.14 15.23 13.24
C GLY A 71 4.86 14.88 12.47
N HIS A 72 4.66 15.44 11.27
CA HIS A 72 3.52 15.03 10.44
C HIS A 72 3.66 13.59 9.96
N VAL A 73 2.53 12.88 9.94
CA VAL A 73 2.48 11.48 9.52
C VAL A 73 1.87 11.40 8.13
N TRP A 74 2.65 10.93 7.18
CA TRP A 74 2.19 10.61 5.84
C TRP A 74 2.08 9.11 5.68
N PHE A 75 1.03 8.64 5.02
CA PHE A 75 1.00 7.24 4.62
C PHE A 75 0.26 7.04 3.31
N VAL A 76 0.71 6.02 2.59
CA VAL A 76 -0.03 5.47 1.46
C VAL A 76 -0.69 4.16 1.88
N SER A 77 -1.88 3.90 1.36
CA SER A 77 -2.61 2.65 1.56
C SER A 77 -3.03 2.13 0.20
N ALA A 78 -2.62 0.92 -0.14
CA ALA A 78 -2.97 0.26 -1.39
C ALA A 78 -3.69 -1.05 -1.14
N THR A 79 -4.69 -1.37 -1.96
CA THR A 79 -5.44 -2.63 -1.90
C THR A 79 -5.73 -3.17 -3.29
N SER A 80 -5.71 -4.49 -3.43
CA SER A 80 -6.12 -5.24 -4.62
C SER A 80 -6.79 -6.55 -4.19
N ARG A 81 -7.55 -7.20 -5.08
CA ARG A 81 -8.11 -8.55 -4.82
C ARG A 81 -7.04 -9.64 -4.66
N GLY A 82 -5.81 -9.33 -5.07
CA GLY A 82 -4.61 -10.15 -4.93
C GLY A 82 -3.50 -9.46 -5.71
N MET A 83 -2.47 -9.00 -5.02
CA MET A 83 -1.31 -8.37 -5.66
C MET A 83 -0.33 -9.44 -6.13
N ARG A 84 0.17 -10.24 -5.19
CA ARG A 84 1.11 -11.34 -5.44
C ARG A 84 1.16 -12.32 -4.28
N GLU A 85 1.62 -13.53 -4.56
CA GLU A 85 1.87 -14.55 -3.55
C GLU A 85 3.33 -14.53 -3.08
N PHE A 86 3.56 -14.95 -1.85
CA PHE A 86 4.89 -15.26 -1.32
C PHE A 86 4.84 -16.43 -0.35
N SER A 87 5.93 -17.19 -0.28
CA SER A 87 6.06 -18.32 0.63
C SER A 87 6.81 -17.95 1.90
N VAL A 88 6.28 -18.40 3.02
CA VAL A 88 6.94 -18.42 4.32
C VAL A 88 7.43 -19.85 4.55
N ASN A 89 8.73 -20.01 4.81
CA ASN A 89 9.34 -21.31 5.06
C ASN A 89 9.81 -21.39 6.52
N ALA A 90 9.70 -22.58 7.13
CA ALA A 90 10.13 -22.81 8.50
C ALA A 90 11.59 -22.39 8.72
N GLY A 91 11.83 -21.59 9.76
CA GLY A 91 13.16 -21.11 10.16
C GLY A 91 13.80 -20.11 9.20
N GLN A 92 13.13 -19.71 8.11
CA GLN A 92 13.66 -18.74 7.15
C GLN A 92 13.02 -17.37 7.31
N GLU A 93 13.77 -16.35 6.89
CA GLU A 93 13.26 -14.99 6.75
C GLU A 93 12.85 -14.74 5.30
N THR A 94 11.59 -14.41 5.09
CA THR A 94 11.02 -13.95 3.83
C THR A 94 10.90 -12.44 3.88
N ARG A 95 11.68 -11.76 3.05
CA ARG A 95 11.58 -10.32 2.87
C ARG A 95 10.49 -9.97 1.86
N VAL A 96 9.51 -9.16 2.27
CA VAL A 96 8.43 -8.67 1.41
C VAL A 96 8.77 -7.26 0.97
N GLU A 97 9.24 -7.14 -0.26
CA GLU A 97 9.47 -5.86 -0.92
C GLU A 97 8.16 -5.17 -1.28
N ILE A 98 7.99 -3.92 -0.91
CA ILE A 98 6.90 -3.07 -1.41
C ILE A 98 7.48 -2.01 -2.35
N ASP A 99 6.94 -1.94 -3.57
CA ASP A 99 7.21 -0.84 -4.48
C ASP A 99 6.40 0.39 -4.05
N GLU A 100 7.10 1.35 -3.43
CA GLU A 100 6.51 2.59 -2.92
C GLU A 100 6.23 3.62 -4.03
N THR A 101 6.53 3.30 -5.30
CA THR A 101 6.27 4.19 -6.45
C THR A 101 4.78 4.44 -6.62
N ILE A 102 4.40 5.71 -6.59
CA ILE A 102 3.04 6.14 -6.93
C ILE A 102 2.97 6.37 -8.44
N ARG A 103 2.17 5.56 -9.13
CA ARG A 103 1.94 5.67 -10.57
C ARG A 103 0.68 6.49 -10.82
N PHE A 104 0.82 7.47 -11.71
CA PHE A 104 -0.28 8.31 -12.19
C PHE A 104 -0.44 8.10 -13.69
N GLU A 105 -1.64 7.70 -14.11
CA GLU A 105 -2.01 7.61 -15.52
C GLU A 105 -3.16 8.56 -15.81
N LEU A 106 -3.01 9.35 -16.88
CA LEU A 106 -4.02 10.24 -17.40
C LEU A 106 -4.34 9.83 -18.83
N ARG A 107 -5.61 9.59 -19.13
CA ARG A 107 -6.11 9.29 -20.48
C ARG A 107 -7.19 10.28 -20.84
N GLY A 108 -7.09 10.86 -22.04
CA GLY A 108 -8.09 11.76 -22.60
C GLY A 108 -8.64 11.18 -23.88
N HIS A 109 -9.97 11.06 -23.99
CA HIS A 109 -10.65 10.61 -25.19
C HIS A 109 -11.65 11.67 -25.65
N ARG A 110 -11.55 12.07 -26.92
CA ARG A 110 -12.52 12.99 -27.52
C ARG A 110 -13.76 12.21 -27.94
N ARG A 111 -14.94 12.65 -27.52
CA ARG A 111 -16.23 12.05 -27.89
C ARG A 111 -17.22 13.14 -28.28
N HIS A 112 -17.53 13.28 -29.57
CA HIS A 112 -18.61 14.14 -30.11
C HIS A 112 -18.79 15.51 -29.40
N GLY A 113 -17.72 16.31 -29.32
CA GLY A 113 -17.76 17.65 -28.70
C GLY A 113 -17.40 17.69 -27.21
N GLU A 114 -17.26 16.52 -26.58
CA GLU A 114 -16.82 16.34 -25.20
C GLU A 114 -15.39 15.77 -25.16
N ILE A 115 -14.72 16.01 -24.03
CA ILE A 115 -13.46 15.36 -23.67
C ILE A 115 -13.74 14.54 -22.42
N ASP A 116 -13.61 13.22 -22.53
CA ASP A 116 -13.61 12.31 -21.40
C ASP A 116 -12.18 12.20 -20.86
N VAL A 117 -12.00 12.38 -19.56
CA VAL A 117 -10.70 12.35 -18.89
C VAL A 117 -10.75 11.28 -17.81
N GLN A 118 -9.96 10.24 -17.99
CA GLN A 118 -9.77 9.20 -16.98
C GLN A 118 -8.42 9.40 -16.30
N MET A 119 -8.45 9.43 -14.96
CA MET A 119 -7.27 9.44 -14.11
C MET A 119 -7.21 8.15 -13.30
N ARG A 120 -6.04 7.52 -13.24
CA ARG A 120 -5.77 6.37 -12.39
C ARG A 120 -4.55 6.64 -11.52
N ILE A 121 -4.66 6.23 -10.26
CA ILE A 121 -3.59 6.32 -9.27
C ILE A 121 -3.42 4.94 -8.68
N SER A 122 -2.22 4.41 -8.80
CA SER A 122 -1.93 3.06 -8.37
C SER A 122 -0.58 2.89 -7.72
N GLY A 123 -0.49 1.93 -6.82
CA GLY A 123 0.74 1.47 -6.19
C GLY A 123 1.34 0.27 -6.92
N GLU A 124 1.96 -0.61 -6.14
CA GLU A 124 2.48 -1.90 -6.59
C GLU A 124 1.42 -2.72 -7.32
N GLU A 125 1.82 -3.40 -8.40
CA GLU A 125 0.97 -4.28 -9.22
C GLU A 125 -0.36 -3.62 -9.67
N GLY A 126 -0.35 -2.29 -9.84
CA GLY A 126 -1.52 -1.54 -10.27
C GLY A 126 -2.62 -1.43 -9.20
N ALA A 127 -2.37 -1.80 -7.95
CA ALA A 127 -3.34 -1.72 -6.87
C ALA A 127 -3.85 -0.28 -6.66
N GLY A 128 -5.15 -0.14 -6.38
CA GLY A 128 -5.74 1.17 -6.09
C GLY A 128 -5.08 1.77 -4.86
N LEU A 129 -4.65 3.03 -4.96
CA LEU A 129 -3.83 3.70 -3.94
C LEU A 129 -4.52 4.95 -3.41
N THR A 130 -4.47 5.14 -2.09
CA THR A 130 -4.91 6.38 -1.43
C THR A 130 -3.77 6.96 -0.58
N ILE A 131 -3.66 8.29 -0.57
CA ILE A 131 -2.64 9.04 0.16
C ILE A 131 -3.28 9.76 1.34
N TYR A 132 -2.62 9.74 2.50
CA TYR A 132 -3.09 10.35 3.73
C TYR A 132 -2.00 11.21 4.37
N LYS A 133 -2.42 12.29 5.04
CA LYS A 133 -1.62 13.12 5.93
C LYS A 133 -2.35 13.31 7.26
N ASP A 134 -1.68 13.05 8.36
CA ASP A 134 -2.19 13.18 9.73
C ASP A 134 -3.54 12.47 9.94
N GLY A 135 -3.65 11.25 9.38
CA GLY A 135 -4.87 10.45 9.42
C GLY A 135 -5.97 10.90 8.46
N LYS A 136 -5.80 12.02 7.76
CA LYS A 136 -6.78 12.54 6.79
C LYS A 136 -6.37 12.16 5.38
N ARG A 137 -7.34 11.68 4.62
CA ARG A 137 -7.17 11.43 3.19
C ARG A 137 -6.91 12.76 2.47
N ILE A 138 -5.93 12.76 1.57
CA ILE A 138 -5.68 13.89 0.68
C ILE A 138 -6.57 13.71 -0.54
N PRO A 139 -7.46 14.66 -0.86
CA PRO A 139 -8.21 14.62 -2.11
C PRO A 139 -7.26 14.90 -3.28
N ILE A 140 -7.51 14.27 -4.42
CA ILE A 140 -6.76 14.55 -5.64
C ILE A 140 -7.63 15.34 -6.57
N GLY A 141 -7.27 16.61 -6.73
CA GLY A 141 -7.89 17.51 -7.68
C GLY A 141 -7.28 17.38 -9.07
N TYR A 142 -8.05 17.72 -10.09
CA TYR A 142 -7.56 17.93 -11.44
C TYR A 142 -7.90 19.33 -11.94
N ALA A 143 -7.08 19.80 -12.87
CA ALA A 143 -7.27 21.03 -13.61
C ALA A 143 -7.04 20.73 -15.09
N LEU A 144 -8.01 21.10 -15.93
CA LEU A 144 -7.88 21.05 -17.37
C LEU A 144 -7.71 22.48 -17.88
N ASP A 145 -6.57 22.75 -18.51
CA ASP A 145 -6.24 24.05 -19.10
C ASP A 145 -6.24 23.93 -20.63
N SER A 146 -6.65 24.98 -21.34
CA SER A 146 -6.46 25.07 -22.79
C SER A 146 -5.00 25.37 -23.14
N SER A 147 -4.65 25.23 -24.43
CA SER A 147 -3.29 25.47 -24.93
C SER A 147 -2.77 26.89 -24.71
N ASP A 148 -3.66 27.87 -24.53
CA ASP A 148 -3.34 29.26 -24.18
C ASP A 148 -3.26 29.50 -22.65
N GLY A 149 -3.39 28.45 -21.84
CA GLY A 149 -3.29 28.49 -20.38
C GLY A 149 -4.59 28.87 -19.65
N ARG A 150 -5.71 29.04 -20.35
CA ARG A 150 -7.00 29.32 -19.71
C ARG A 150 -7.58 28.05 -19.05
N ARG A 151 -8.00 28.16 -17.79
CA ARG A 151 -8.69 27.07 -17.08
C ARG A 151 -10.03 26.75 -17.76
N LEU A 152 -10.17 25.52 -18.23
CA LEU A 152 -11.40 24.99 -18.83
C LEU A 152 -12.26 24.27 -17.80
N SER A 153 -11.66 23.50 -16.89
CA SER A 153 -12.38 22.75 -15.87
C SER A 153 -11.50 22.45 -14.66
N THR A 154 -12.14 22.26 -13.50
CA THR A 154 -11.54 21.67 -12.31
C THR A 154 -12.48 20.63 -11.72
N GLY A 155 -11.94 19.70 -10.97
CA GLY A 155 -12.73 18.78 -10.16
C GLY A 155 -11.88 18.05 -9.15
N GLU A 156 -12.53 17.22 -8.35
CA GLU A 156 -11.87 16.29 -7.43
C GLU A 156 -12.19 14.87 -7.86
N MET A 157 -11.20 13.98 -7.74
CA MET A 157 -11.40 12.57 -7.95
C MET A 157 -12.17 11.98 -6.76
N GLU A 158 -13.34 11.42 -7.04
CA GLU A 158 -13.94 10.45 -6.14
C GLU A 158 -13.13 9.15 -6.25
N TYR A 159 -12.41 8.78 -5.19
CA TYR A 159 -11.70 7.49 -5.19
C TYR A 159 -12.71 6.37 -4.94
N GLY A 160 -12.68 5.33 -5.77
CA GLY A 160 -13.50 4.13 -5.68
C GLY A 160 -13.11 3.11 -6.74
#